data_AF-A0A6L9IQI2-F1
#
_entry.id   AF-A0A6L9IQI2-F1
#
_cell.length_a   1.000
_cell.length_b   1.000
_cell.length_c   1.000
_cell.angle_alpha   90.00
_cell.angle_beta   90.00
_cell.angle_gamma   90.00
#
_symmetry.space_group_name_H-M   'P 1'
#
loop_
_entity.id
_entity.type
_entity.pdbx_description
1 polymer ?
#
loop_
_entity_poly.entity_id
_entity_poly.type
_entity_poly.pdbx_seq_one_letter_code
_entity_poly.pdbx_strand_id
1 'polypeptide(L)'
;MRVRLRLVAAILLLGTALGQAQPNSPVVVFVEERTLRTASITDIGPDGLTELARLFASRGAAVDTIGLDAPIPEATSVVVLVRPRRPLRDNELARLWGHLRRGGHLLLAIDPPGQEGSSDRAGGGLDDLLVAEYAVHLTDGLLVEPWSVGATARNLRRSTIYAQAGTLPHPVTAPLQQFDMPVLMWGARALESELLGLEGGAVGVLAATPAFAETDSRIYSVITPTNINLNIGTDLQGHLTTLALAESRLTGSRIAVLGDSEVLQNGFSFAALAGGALPRHPGNTILVQRLVGWLLDQPESAWSVLPDGFTLIGIDGDASDWGDAGLTTPDEADQPLPAFDIRAVRAFRNEDAYYLLIETNGPPQQDTVVEIDLAAGGGTVLLSADNRLLIGDDGALNPLTDAAIAVDAVIEIRLPLRVTGTSAELPAICITPAETVGELADCIEGTRAAITGDREVTRVRETAVMLANVVGTVPRPNVRSGPSTDFTIVTSLPRGEVVAVIGRNEAADWLQIRTLRYTGWMADFLLQTNGVPESLPITAP
;
A
#
# COMPACT_ATOMS: atom_id res chain seq x y z
N MET A 1 -44.38 37.39 -51.59
CA MET A 1 -44.18 35.95 -51.87
C MET A 1 -42.92 35.78 -52.72
N ARG A 2 -41.85 35.23 -52.12
CA ARG A 2 -40.52 34.82 -52.62
C ARG A 2 -39.45 35.21 -51.58
N VAL A 3 -39.30 34.35 -50.57
CA VAL A 3 -38.20 34.38 -49.60
C VAL A 3 -36.98 33.74 -50.28
N ARG A 4 -35.86 34.47 -50.34
CA ARG A 4 -34.58 33.96 -50.88
C ARG A 4 -33.85 33.16 -49.80
N LEU A 5 -33.66 31.88 -50.07
CA LEU A 5 -32.78 30.95 -49.36
C LEU A 5 -31.34 31.48 -49.40
N ARG A 6 -30.70 31.65 -48.24
CA ARG A 6 -29.23 31.81 -48.14
C ARG A 6 -28.67 30.57 -47.44
N LEU A 7 -27.96 29.78 -48.23
CA LEU A 7 -27.11 28.67 -47.79
C LEU A 7 -25.99 29.24 -46.91
N VAL A 8 -25.88 28.80 -45.66
CA VAL A 8 -24.71 29.05 -44.82
C VAL A 8 -23.87 27.77 -44.84
N ALA A 9 -22.68 27.85 -45.43
CA ALA A 9 -21.70 26.78 -45.40
C ALA A 9 -21.04 26.75 -44.01
N ALA A 10 -21.21 25.66 -43.27
CA ALA A 10 -20.48 25.38 -42.04
C ALA A 10 -19.09 24.85 -42.40
N ILE A 11 -18.05 25.63 -42.10
CA ILE A 11 -16.65 25.19 -42.16
C ILE A 11 -16.36 24.45 -40.86
N LEU A 12 -16.21 23.12 -40.93
CA LEU A 12 -15.63 22.32 -39.86
C LEU A 12 -14.12 22.60 -39.79
N LEU A 13 -13.68 23.33 -38.76
CA LEU A 13 -12.29 23.38 -38.35
C LEU A 13 -12.04 22.20 -37.40
N LEU A 14 -11.52 21.08 -37.94
CA LEU A 14 -10.76 20.12 -37.13
C LEU A 14 -9.40 20.76 -36.84
N GLY A 15 -9.31 21.48 -35.72
CA GLY A 15 -8.05 21.92 -35.15
C GLY A 15 -7.48 20.83 -34.26
N THR A 16 -6.34 20.26 -34.65
CA THR A 16 -5.46 19.50 -33.76
C THR A 16 -4.98 20.42 -32.65
N ALA A 17 -5.44 20.19 -31.42
CA ALA A 17 -4.86 20.81 -30.24
C ALA A 17 -3.48 20.18 -29.96
N LEU A 18 -2.46 20.59 -30.72
CA LEU A 18 -1.09 20.51 -30.26
C LEU A 18 -0.95 21.57 -29.18
N GLY A 19 -0.91 21.14 -27.91
CA GLY A 19 -0.67 22.01 -26.77
C GLY A 19 0.60 22.82 -26.99
N GLN A 20 0.47 24.15 -26.93
CA GLN A 20 1.63 25.03 -26.80
C GLN A 20 2.30 24.70 -25.46
N ALA A 21 3.54 24.21 -25.50
CA ALA A 21 4.34 24.00 -24.29
C ALA A 21 4.42 25.32 -23.50
N GLN A 22 4.08 25.27 -22.21
CA GLN A 22 4.29 26.41 -21.33
C GLN A 22 5.79 26.72 -21.27
N PRO A 23 6.20 27.99 -21.40
CA PRO A 23 7.59 28.36 -21.15
C PRO A 23 7.95 27.94 -19.71
N ASN A 24 9.02 27.16 -19.56
CA ASN A 24 9.56 26.57 -18.31
C ASN A 24 8.90 25.27 -17.79
N SER A 25 8.20 24.49 -18.63
CA SER A 25 7.82 23.12 -18.23
C SER A 25 9.06 22.27 -17.90
N PRO A 26 9.11 21.56 -16.75
CA PRO A 26 10.20 20.65 -16.44
C PRO A 26 10.27 19.53 -17.48
N VAL A 27 11.47 19.15 -17.89
CA VAL A 27 11.67 18.08 -18.88
C VAL A 27 11.99 16.78 -18.15
N VAL A 28 11.20 15.75 -18.39
CA VAL A 28 11.37 14.42 -17.81
C VAL A 28 11.74 13.46 -18.92
N VAL A 29 12.89 12.78 -18.77
CA VAL A 29 13.35 11.81 -19.76
C VAL A 29 13.30 10.39 -19.19
N PHE A 30 12.67 9.49 -19.92
CA PHE A 30 12.65 8.06 -19.60
C PHE A 30 13.79 7.36 -20.33
N VAL A 31 14.57 6.57 -19.60
CA VAL A 31 15.65 5.78 -20.20
C VAL A 31 15.04 4.56 -20.91
N GLU A 32 15.06 4.58 -22.24
CA GLU A 32 14.64 3.47 -23.09
C GLU A 32 15.84 2.92 -23.86
N GLU A 33 16.49 1.92 -23.26
CA GLU A 33 17.73 1.37 -23.80
C GLU A 33 17.62 -0.14 -23.94
N ARG A 34 17.67 -0.64 -25.19
CA ARG A 34 17.51 -2.07 -25.50
C ARG A 34 18.56 -2.92 -24.81
N THR A 35 19.78 -2.41 -24.66
CA THR A 35 20.86 -3.15 -24.00
C THR A 35 20.71 -3.21 -22.48
N LEU A 36 20.02 -2.23 -21.87
CA LEU A 36 19.64 -2.26 -20.45
C LEU A 36 18.35 -3.04 -20.21
N ARG A 37 17.53 -3.21 -21.26
CA ARG A 37 16.20 -3.85 -21.22
C ARG A 37 15.29 -3.20 -20.17
N THR A 38 15.31 -1.86 -20.12
CA THR A 38 14.46 -1.05 -19.26
C THR A 38 12.98 -1.21 -19.61
N ALA A 39 12.11 -0.87 -18.66
CA ALA A 39 10.69 -0.70 -18.95
C ALA A 39 10.47 0.52 -19.85
N SER A 40 9.42 0.49 -20.67
CA SER A 40 9.20 1.47 -21.75
C SER A 40 7.87 2.21 -21.60
N ILE A 41 7.87 3.49 -21.95
CA ILE A 41 6.66 4.31 -22.06
C ILE A 41 5.89 4.05 -23.36
N THR A 42 6.44 3.24 -24.28
CA THR A 42 5.76 2.78 -25.49
C THR A 42 5.04 1.46 -25.29
N ASP A 43 5.32 0.75 -24.20
CA ASP A 43 4.61 -0.46 -23.81
C ASP A 43 3.30 -0.10 -23.09
N ILE A 44 2.18 -0.39 -23.74
CA ILE A 44 0.83 -0.20 -23.19
C ILE A 44 0.39 -1.38 -22.31
N GLY A 45 1.19 -2.44 -22.26
CA GLY A 45 0.96 -3.64 -21.47
C GLY A 45 1.15 -3.41 -19.97
N PRO A 46 0.93 -4.46 -19.15
CA PRO A 46 1.03 -4.36 -17.70
C PRO A 46 2.44 -4.00 -17.20
N ASP A 47 3.49 -4.31 -17.98
CA ASP A 47 4.88 -4.11 -17.57
C ASP A 47 5.48 -2.80 -18.12
N GLY A 48 4.65 -1.97 -18.76
CA GLY A 48 5.03 -0.68 -19.34
C GLY A 48 4.90 0.49 -18.38
N LEU A 49 5.31 1.68 -18.85
CA LEU A 49 5.39 2.94 -18.09
C LEU A 49 4.46 4.04 -18.62
N THR A 50 3.52 3.72 -19.51
CA THR A 50 2.62 4.73 -20.11
C THR A 50 1.82 5.53 -19.08
N GLU A 51 1.40 4.89 -17.99
CA GLU A 51 0.65 5.56 -16.92
C GLU A 51 1.53 6.51 -16.11
N LEU A 52 2.77 6.10 -15.80
CA LEU A 52 3.74 6.97 -15.13
C LEU A 52 4.10 8.19 -15.99
N ALA A 53 4.34 7.99 -17.29
CA ALA A 53 4.57 9.08 -18.24
C ALA A 53 3.38 10.04 -18.29
N ARG A 54 2.14 9.52 -18.31
CA ARG A 54 0.93 10.34 -18.27
C ARG A 54 0.81 11.12 -16.96
N LEU A 55 1.22 10.54 -15.84
CA LEU A 55 1.25 11.21 -14.55
C LEU A 55 2.25 12.39 -14.52
N PHE A 56 3.46 12.22 -15.04
CA PHE A 56 4.39 13.35 -15.20
C PHE A 56 3.80 14.44 -16.10
N ALA A 57 3.23 14.06 -17.25
CA ALA A 57 2.62 15.00 -18.18
C ALA A 57 1.42 15.74 -17.57
N SER A 58 0.56 15.06 -16.80
CA SER A 58 -0.58 15.68 -16.11
C SER A 58 -0.15 16.66 -15.01
N ARG A 59 1.10 16.53 -14.53
CA ARG A 59 1.76 17.47 -13.62
C ARG A 59 2.55 18.58 -14.34
N GLY A 60 2.35 18.74 -15.65
CA GLY A 60 2.90 19.84 -16.44
C GLY A 60 4.32 19.62 -16.99
N ALA A 61 4.87 18.42 -16.84
CA ALA A 61 6.17 18.07 -17.40
C ALA A 61 6.09 17.75 -18.90
N ALA A 62 7.13 18.14 -19.65
CA ALA A 62 7.36 17.62 -20.99
C ALA A 62 8.06 16.25 -20.87
N VAL A 63 7.45 15.20 -21.42
CA VAL A 63 7.97 13.84 -21.33
C VAL A 63 8.63 13.45 -22.65
N ASP A 64 9.86 12.93 -22.57
CA ASP A 64 10.62 12.42 -23.71
C ASP A 64 11.35 11.10 -23.33
N THR A 65 11.99 10.45 -24.30
CA THR A 65 12.81 9.25 -24.08
C THR A 65 14.25 9.47 -24.52
N ILE A 66 15.17 8.78 -23.86
CA ILE A 66 16.59 8.79 -24.21
C ILE A 66 17.17 7.38 -24.13
N GLY A 67 18.17 7.11 -24.97
CA GLY A 67 19.17 6.07 -24.68
C GLY A 67 20.26 6.66 -23.79
N LEU A 68 20.81 5.85 -22.87
CA LEU A 68 22.02 6.24 -22.12
C LEU A 68 23.30 6.06 -22.93
N ASP A 69 23.19 5.77 -24.23
CA ASP A 69 24.27 5.78 -25.23
C ASP A 69 24.57 7.19 -25.79
N ALA A 70 23.69 8.16 -25.54
CA ALA A 70 23.87 9.60 -25.82
C ALA A 70 23.92 10.47 -24.54
N PRO A 71 24.45 11.71 -24.61
CA PRO A 71 24.41 12.65 -23.48
C PRO A 71 22.97 13.00 -23.05
N ILE A 72 22.74 13.10 -21.74
CA ILE A 72 21.47 13.57 -21.18
C ILE A 72 21.32 15.08 -21.47
N PRO A 73 20.21 15.55 -22.07
CA PRO A 73 20.01 16.96 -22.37
C PRO A 73 20.16 17.86 -21.14
N GLU A 74 20.75 19.04 -21.30
CA GLU A 74 20.98 19.97 -20.17
C GLU A 74 19.68 20.51 -19.55
N ALA A 75 18.60 20.57 -20.33
CA ALA A 75 17.28 21.03 -19.88
C ALA A 75 16.51 19.96 -19.08
N THR A 76 17.01 18.72 -19.01
CA THR A 76 16.36 17.63 -18.28
C THR A 76 16.33 17.94 -16.78
N SER A 77 15.13 17.95 -16.21
CA SER A 77 14.89 18.11 -14.78
C SER A 77 14.92 16.76 -14.06
N VAL A 78 14.32 15.71 -14.64
CA VAL A 78 14.26 14.38 -14.03
C VAL A 78 14.64 13.31 -15.05
N VAL A 79 15.50 12.38 -14.63
CA VAL A 79 15.76 11.13 -15.35
C VAL A 79 14.98 10.01 -14.67
N VAL A 80 14.26 9.22 -15.45
CA VAL A 80 13.51 8.05 -14.97
C VAL A 80 14.16 6.78 -15.52
N LEU A 81 14.73 5.97 -14.63
CA LEU A 81 15.39 4.70 -14.95
C LEU A 81 14.68 3.55 -14.22
N VAL A 82 13.90 2.77 -14.96
CA VAL A 82 13.09 1.67 -14.40
C VAL A 82 13.52 0.36 -15.01
N ARG A 83 13.77 -0.64 -14.15
CA ARG A 83 14.13 -2.01 -14.51
C ARG A 83 15.41 -2.13 -15.36
N PRO A 84 16.56 -1.57 -14.97
CA PRO A 84 17.82 -1.93 -15.62
C PRO A 84 18.16 -3.39 -15.33
N ARG A 85 18.22 -4.25 -16.36
CA ARG A 85 18.46 -5.71 -16.22
C ARG A 85 19.92 -6.12 -16.37
N ARG A 86 20.83 -5.16 -16.45
CA ARG A 86 22.29 -5.32 -16.37
C ARG A 86 22.89 -4.15 -15.58
N PRO A 87 24.12 -4.27 -15.06
CA PRO A 87 24.82 -3.13 -14.48
C PRO A 87 25.06 -2.05 -15.54
N LEU A 88 25.08 -0.80 -15.11
CA LEU A 88 25.40 0.32 -15.98
C LEU A 88 26.91 0.34 -16.27
N ARG A 89 27.28 0.77 -17.48
CA ARG A 89 28.67 0.94 -17.89
C ARG A 89 29.21 2.29 -17.43
N ASP A 90 30.53 2.42 -17.33
CA ASP A 90 31.21 3.65 -16.90
C ASP A 90 30.72 4.91 -17.62
N ASN A 91 30.48 4.82 -18.94
CA ASN A 91 29.99 5.95 -19.73
C ASN A 91 28.52 6.30 -19.43
N GLU A 92 27.70 5.31 -19.09
CA GLU A 92 26.29 5.50 -18.69
C GLU A 92 26.24 6.11 -17.28
N LEU A 93 27.06 5.60 -16.36
CA LEU A 93 27.23 6.13 -15.01
C LEU A 93 27.75 7.58 -15.02
N ALA A 94 28.77 7.88 -15.82
CA ALA A 94 29.31 9.24 -15.94
C ALA A 94 28.26 10.25 -16.44
N ARG A 95 27.32 9.81 -17.28
CA ARG A 95 26.23 10.66 -17.78
C ARG A 95 25.18 10.93 -16.70
N LEU A 96 24.78 9.89 -15.97
CA LEU A 96 23.88 10.04 -14.80
C LEU A 96 24.52 10.92 -13.74
N TRP A 97 25.78 10.66 -13.37
CA TRP A 97 26.53 11.48 -12.44
C TRP A 97 26.58 12.95 -12.90
N GLY A 98 26.90 13.19 -14.18
CA GLY A 98 26.93 14.55 -14.73
C GLY A 98 25.58 15.27 -14.66
N HIS A 99 24.46 14.56 -14.83
CA HIS A 99 23.10 15.09 -14.64
C HIS A 99 22.83 15.48 -13.18
N LEU A 100 23.15 14.59 -12.24
CA LEU A 100 22.99 14.82 -10.80
C LEU A 100 23.87 16.00 -10.32
N ARG A 101 25.12 16.10 -10.80
CA ARG A 101 26.03 17.23 -10.49
C ARG A 101 25.52 18.60 -10.96
N ARG A 102 24.60 18.63 -11.93
CA ARG A 102 23.95 19.86 -12.41
C ARG A 102 22.67 20.20 -11.65
N GLY A 103 22.31 19.40 -10.63
CA GLY A 103 21.09 19.59 -9.83
C GLY A 103 19.85 18.86 -10.38
N GLY A 104 20.00 18.05 -11.44
CA GLY A 104 18.90 17.24 -11.95
C GLY A 104 18.54 16.07 -11.02
N HIS A 105 17.29 15.63 -11.04
CA HIS A 105 16.77 14.57 -10.16
C HIS A 105 16.76 13.20 -10.86
N LEU A 106 16.67 12.12 -10.06
CA LEU A 106 16.60 10.73 -10.54
C LEU A 106 15.47 9.96 -9.84
N LEU A 107 14.62 9.33 -10.64
CA LEU A 107 13.74 8.24 -10.20
C LEU A 107 14.34 6.92 -10.67
N LEU A 108 14.84 6.12 -9.74
CA LEU A 108 15.42 4.80 -9.99
C LEU A 108 14.51 3.74 -9.37
N ALA A 109 14.13 2.74 -10.16
CA ALA A 109 13.52 1.52 -9.65
C ALA A 109 14.26 0.30 -10.19
N ILE A 110 14.83 -0.48 -9.26
CA ILE A 110 15.83 -1.50 -9.56
C ILE A 110 15.57 -2.79 -8.79
N ASP A 111 15.27 -3.84 -9.54
CA ASP A 111 14.95 -5.18 -9.03
C ASP A 111 16.22 -5.88 -8.49
N PRO A 112 16.09 -6.93 -7.66
CA PRO A 112 17.22 -7.73 -7.20
C PRO A 112 17.95 -8.44 -8.35
N PRO A 113 19.27 -8.64 -8.23
CA PRO A 113 20.03 -9.39 -9.22
C PRO A 113 19.58 -10.86 -9.27
N GLY A 114 19.27 -11.37 -10.46
CA GLY A 114 18.94 -12.77 -10.71
C GLY A 114 17.47 -13.05 -10.98
N GLN A 115 16.54 -12.18 -10.56
CA GLN A 115 15.09 -12.42 -10.74
C GLN A 115 14.70 -12.42 -12.21
N GLU A 116 15.21 -11.45 -12.96
CA GLU A 116 14.83 -11.22 -14.35
C GLU A 116 15.96 -10.59 -15.18
N GLY A 117 17.20 -10.77 -14.74
CA GLY A 117 18.41 -10.16 -15.28
C GLY A 117 19.49 -10.11 -14.21
N SER A 118 20.57 -9.40 -14.47
CA SER A 118 21.59 -9.12 -13.45
C SER A 118 21.67 -7.62 -13.28
N SER A 119 20.65 -7.00 -12.66
CA SER A 119 20.71 -5.59 -12.25
C SER A 119 21.97 -5.31 -11.42
N ASP A 120 22.27 -4.04 -11.22
CA ASP A 120 23.47 -3.64 -10.47
C ASP A 120 23.46 -4.22 -9.04
N ARG A 121 24.65 -4.54 -8.53
CA ARG A 121 24.84 -5.23 -7.24
C ARG A 121 25.33 -4.28 -6.15
N ALA A 122 25.28 -4.74 -4.91
CA ALA A 122 26.03 -4.14 -3.81
C ALA A 122 27.52 -4.03 -4.19
N GLY A 123 28.11 -2.85 -4.02
CA GLY A 123 29.47 -2.53 -4.45
C GLY A 123 29.65 -2.47 -5.97
N GLY A 124 28.56 -2.37 -6.74
CA GLY A 124 28.59 -2.14 -8.17
C GLY A 124 28.66 -0.66 -8.54
N GLY A 125 28.81 -0.34 -9.83
CA GLY A 125 29.07 1.04 -10.25
C GLY A 125 27.90 2.00 -10.01
N LEU A 126 26.66 1.53 -10.13
CA LEU A 126 25.50 2.34 -9.73
C LEU A 126 25.41 2.49 -8.21
N ASP A 127 25.76 1.45 -7.44
CA ASP A 127 25.79 1.51 -5.98
C ASP A 127 26.81 2.55 -5.51
N ASP A 128 28.05 2.49 -6.01
CA ASP A 128 29.12 3.45 -5.71
C ASP A 128 28.69 4.90 -5.97
N LEU A 129 27.96 5.14 -7.06
CA LEU A 129 27.41 6.46 -7.40
C LEU A 129 26.37 6.94 -6.36
N LEU A 130 25.47 6.06 -5.93
CA LEU A 130 24.42 6.37 -4.95
C LEU A 130 25.02 6.62 -3.56
N VAL A 131 25.97 5.80 -3.16
CA VAL A 131 26.64 5.91 -1.85
C VAL A 131 27.41 7.23 -1.75
N ALA A 132 28.21 7.56 -2.76
CA ALA A 132 29.10 8.71 -2.72
C ALA A 132 28.37 10.05 -2.49
N GLU A 133 27.19 10.23 -3.11
CA GLU A 133 26.48 11.52 -3.10
C GLU A 133 25.22 11.53 -2.22
N TYR A 134 24.61 10.37 -1.98
CA TYR A 134 23.27 10.29 -1.36
C TYR A 134 23.18 9.34 -0.17
N ALA A 135 24.23 8.55 0.13
CA ALA A 135 24.23 7.58 1.22
C ALA A 135 23.07 6.55 1.13
N VAL A 136 22.78 6.10 -0.10
CA VAL A 136 21.88 4.97 -0.38
C VAL A 136 22.72 3.82 -0.90
N HIS A 137 22.52 2.64 -0.33
CA HIS A 137 23.19 1.39 -0.71
C HIS A 137 22.17 0.39 -1.29
N LEU A 138 22.54 -0.24 -2.40
CA LEU A 138 21.86 -1.38 -2.99
C LEU A 138 22.26 -2.65 -2.25
N THR A 139 21.29 -3.54 -1.98
CA THR A 139 21.55 -4.86 -1.35
C THR A 139 21.17 -5.99 -2.29
N ASP A 140 21.89 -7.10 -2.36
CA ASP A 140 21.66 -8.12 -3.39
C ASP A 140 20.45 -9.03 -3.15
N GLY A 141 19.85 -8.98 -1.96
CA GLY A 141 18.85 -9.96 -1.55
C GLY A 141 17.43 -9.66 -2.04
N LEU A 142 16.70 -10.71 -2.41
CA LEU A 142 15.26 -10.68 -2.64
C LEU A 142 14.52 -10.60 -1.31
N LEU A 143 13.63 -9.63 -1.16
CA LEU A 143 12.73 -9.59 -0.02
C LEU A 143 11.74 -10.74 -0.06
N VAL A 144 11.73 -11.51 1.02
CA VAL A 144 10.90 -12.70 1.18
C VAL A 144 10.30 -12.74 2.57
N GLU A 145 9.11 -13.35 2.64
CA GLU A 145 8.43 -13.69 3.88
C GLU A 145 8.87 -15.09 4.39
N PRO A 146 8.73 -15.40 5.69
CA PRO A 146 9.11 -16.69 6.27
C PRO A 146 8.49 -17.93 5.59
N TRP A 147 7.33 -17.79 4.96
CA TRP A 147 6.62 -18.86 4.24
C TRP A 147 6.95 -18.94 2.73
N SER A 148 7.85 -18.09 2.25
CA SER A 148 8.23 -18.02 0.83
C SER A 148 8.97 -19.27 0.38
N VAL A 149 8.77 -19.66 -0.88
CA VAL A 149 9.51 -20.78 -1.50
C VAL A 149 10.14 -20.38 -2.82
N GLY A 150 11.04 -21.20 -3.36
CA GLY A 150 11.68 -20.88 -4.64
C GLY A 150 10.69 -20.63 -5.79
N ALA A 151 9.50 -21.25 -5.76
CA ALA A 151 8.44 -20.97 -6.74
C ALA A 151 7.85 -19.55 -6.60
N THR A 152 7.83 -19.00 -5.37
CA THR A 152 7.52 -17.59 -5.10
C THR A 152 8.57 -16.70 -5.79
N ALA A 153 9.86 -16.92 -5.51
CA ALA A 153 10.96 -16.11 -6.06
C ALA A 153 11.03 -16.13 -7.60
N ARG A 154 10.71 -17.28 -8.22
CA ARG A 154 10.70 -17.46 -9.68
C ARG A 154 9.47 -16.88 -10.39
N ASN A 155 8.45 -16.44 -9.64
CA ASN A 155 7.26 -15.84 -10.19
C ASN A 155 7.02 -14.50 -9.50
N LEU A 156 7.35 -13.42 -10.18
CA LEU A 156 7.18 -12.05 -9.72
C LEU A 156 5.78 -11.77 -9.14
N ARG A 157 4.73 -12.28 -9.79
CA ARG A 157 3.34 -12.10 -9.35
C ARG A 157 2.98 -12.94 -8.11
N ARG A 158 3.86 -13.86 -7.68
CA ARG A 158 3.79 -14.57 -6.39
C ARG A 158 4.64 -13.89 -5.32
N SER A 159 5.68 -13.13 -5.67
CA SER A 159 6.59 -12.46 -4.72
C SER A 159 5.99 -11.20 -4.09
N THR A 160 4.72 -11.25 -3.71
CA THR A 160 3.95 -10.11 -3.22
C THR A 160 4.18 -9.91 -1.72
N ILE A 161 4.56 -8.70 -1.32
CA ILE A 161 4.82 -8.30 0.08
C ILE A 161 4.24 -6.90 0.32
N TYR A 162 3.77 -6.63 1.54
CA TYR A 162 3.42 -5.26 1.95
C TYR A 162 4.63 -4.54 2.54
N ALA A 163 4.86 -3.32 2.08
CA ALA A 163 5.74 -2.34 2.72
C ALA A 163 4.89 -1.26 3.40
N GLN A 164 5.31 -0.79 4.56
CA GLN A 164 4.66 0.29 5.29
C GLN A 164 5.53 1.54 5.34
N ALA A 165 4.90 2.69 5.54
CA ALA A 165 5.61 3.94 5.83
C ALA A 165 6.48 3.80 7.08
N GLY A 166 7.73 4.24 6.96
CA GLY A 166 8.64 4.30 8.10
C GLY A 166 8.14 5.27 9.17
N THR A 167 8.72 5.18 10.36
CA THR A 167 8.38 6.07 11.49
C THR A 167 8.90 7.49 11.31
N LEU A 168 9.93 7.67 10.47
CA LEU A 168 10.44 9.00 10.12
C LEU A 168 9.46 9.66 9.13
N PRO A 169 8.83 10.78 9.51
CA PRO A 169 7.85 11.43 8.66
C PRO A 169 8.52 11.99 7.41
N HIS A 170 7.90 11.76 6.26
CA HIS A 170 8.30 12.38 5.01
C HIS A 170 7.04 12.78 4.21
N PRO A 171 6.99 13.96 3.57
CA PRO A 171 5.81 14.42 2.83
C PRO A 171 5.28 13.43 1.78
N VAL A 172 6.18 12.66 1.17
CA VAL A 172 5.84 11.63 0.17
C VAL A 172 5.01 10.49 0.77
N THR A 173 5.30 10.08 2.00
CA THR A 173 4.66 8.94 2.67
C THR A 173 3.67 9.36 3.76
N ALA A 174 3.50 10.67 4.01
CA ALA A 174 2.66 11.17 5.09
C ALA A 174 1.22 10.60 5.10
N PRO A 175 0.47 10.54 3.98
CA PRO A 175 -0.86 9.92 4.00
C PRO A 175 -0.81 8.40 4.22
N LEU A 176 0.27 7.74 3.80
CA LEU A 176 0.44 6.31 4.01
C LEU A 176 0.58 6.00 5.49
N GLN A 177 1.31 6.85 6.22
CA GLN A 177 1.45 6.75 7.67
C GLN A 177 0.13 7.11 8.37
N GLN A 178 -0.49 8.23 7.99
CA GLN A 178 -1.72 8.74 8.61
C GLN A 178 -2.87 7.72 8.55
N PHE A 179 -3.07 7.06 7.41
CA PHE A 179 -4.20 6.15 7.20
C PHE A 179 -3.81 4.66 7.29
N ASP A 180 -2.59 4.37 7.77
CA ASP A 180 -2.02 3.01 7.84
C ASP A 180 -2.21 2.26 6.51
N MET A 181 -1.76 2.88 5.41
CA MET A 181 -1.88 2.31 4.07
C MET A 181 -0.61 1.58 3.68
N PRO A 182 -0.68 0.26 3.48
CA PRO A 182 0.47 -0.46 2.95
C PRO A 182 0.64 -0.18 1.46
N VAL A 183 1.88 -0.29 1.00
CA VAL A 183 2.29 -0.30 -0.40
C VAL A 183 2.59 -1.75 -0.77
N LEU A 184 1.93 -2.24 -1.81
CA LEU A 184 2.17 -3.57 -2.33
C LEU A 184 3.43 -3.57 -3.19
N MET A 185 4.31 -4.52 -2.93
CA MET A 185 5.57 -4.73 -3.65
C MET A 185 5.55 -6.13 -4.31
N TRP A 186 6.32 -6.30 -5.38
CA TRP A 186 6.48 -7.52 -6.14
C TRP A 186 7.95 -7.77 -6.42
N GLY A 187 8.54 -8.77 -5.76
CA GLY A 187 9.92 -9.14 -6.06
C GLY A 187 10.97 -8.11 -5.65
N ALA A 188 10.66 -7.24 -4.69
CA ALA A 188 11.53 -6.16 -4.28
C ALA A 188 12.87 -6.64 -3.70
N ARG A 189 13.93 -5.83 -3.87
CA ARG A 189 15.17 -5.93 -3.07
C ARG A 189 15.11 -4.99 -1.87
N ALA A 190 15.89 -5.30 -0.84
CA ALA A 190 16.13 -4.35 0.24
C ALA A 190 17.12 -3.26 -0.20
N LEU A 191 17.02 -2.10 0.45
CA LEU A 191 17.97 -1.00 0.37
C LEU A 191 18.52 -0.73 1.78
N GLU A 192 19.69 -0.14 1.83
CA GLU A 192 20.22 0.47 3.04
C GLU A 192 20.35 1.98 2.80
N SER A 193 20.13 2.79 3.84
CA SER A 193 20.15 4.25 3.74
C SER A 193 20.69 4.86 5.02
N GLU A 194 21.54 5.87 4.90
CA GLU A 194 22.07 6.58 6.05
C GLU A 194 21.55 8.02 6.12
N LEU A 195 21.00 8.41 7.26
CA LEU A 195 20.47 9.76 7.49
C LEU A 195 21.55 10.85 7.38
N LEU A 196 22.80 10.49 7.67
CA LEU A 196 23.94 11.41 7.77
C LEU A 196 25.08 10.96 6.86
N GLY A 197 25.00 11.27 5.56
CA GLY A 197 26.15 11.17 4.66
C GLY A 197 26.97 12.45 4.58
N LEU A 198 28.14 12.34 3.94
CA LEU A 198 29.11 13.44 3.77
C LEU A 198 28.58 14.56 2.87
N GLU A 199 28.04 14.21 1.69
CA GLU A 199 27.58 15.17 0.66
C GLU A 199 26.04 15.27 0.56
N GLY A 200 25.33 14.43 1.29
CA GLY A 200 23.86 14.28 1.27
C GLY A 200 23.43 13.30 2.35
N GLY A 201 22.12 13.14 2.57
CA GLY A 201 21.59 12.13 3.49
C GLY A 201 20.35 11.46 2.89
N ALA A 202 20.11 10.21 3.27
CA ALA A 202 18.99 9.43 2.82
C ALA A 202 18.06 9.05 3.97
N VAL A 203 16.77 8.97 3.66
CA VAL A 203 15.75 8.46 4.57
C VAL A 203 15.09 7.26 3.89
N GLY A 204 15.15 6.10 4.56
CA GLY A 204 14.28 4.97 4.24
C GLY A 204 12.85 5.29 4.67
N VAL A 205 11.98 5.55 3.69
CA VAL A 205 10.59 6.02 3.95
C VAL A 205 9.55 4.92 3.80
N LEU A 206 9.90 3.80 3.16
CA LEU A 206 9.09 2.56 3.14
C LEU A 206 9.94 1.37 3.51
N ALA A 207 9.35 0.41 4.20
CA ALA A 207 10.01 -0.84 4.56
C ALA A 207 9.03 -2.00 4.70
N ALA A 208 9.50 -3.21 4.41
CA ALA A 208 8.78 -4.46 4.63
C ALA A 208 9.05 -5.00 6.04
N THR A 209 8.03 -5.55 6.71
CA THR A 209 8.17 -6.15 8.06
C THR A 209 7.05 -7.18 8.33
N PRO A 210 7.35 -8.39 8.85
CA PRO A 210 8.67 -8.99 9.02
C PRO A 210 9.18 -9.55 7.68
N ALA A 211 10.40 -9.19 7.26
CA ALA A 211 10.99 -9.77 6.06
C ALA A 211 12.45 -10.15 6.30
N PHE A 212 12.98 -11.01 5.44
CA PHE A 212 14.43 -11.15 5.27
C PHE A 212 14.80 -11.02 3.79
N ALA A 213 16.05 -10.64 3.52
CA ALA A 213 16.57 -10.50 2.17
C ALA A 213 17.40 -11.74 1.81
N GLU A 214 16.82 -12.66 1.05
CA GLU A 214 17.47 -13.89 0.59
C GLU A 214 18.51 -13.56 -0.50
N THR A 215 19.78 -13.81 -0.18
CA THR A 215 20.92 -13.42 -1.02
C THR A 215 21.37 -14.53 -1.99
N ASP A 216 20.94 -15.78 -1.81
CA ASP A 216 21.31 -16.87 -2.71
C ASP A 216 20.55 -16.80 -4.04
N SER A 217 21.16 -16.18 -5.04
CA SER A 217 20.58 -16.09 -6.39
C SER A 217 20.20 -17.43 -7.06
N ARG A 218 20.65 -18.58 -6.53
CA ARG A 218 20.20 -19.90 -7.02
C ARG A 218 18.72 -20.16 -6.76
N ILE A 219 18.04 -19.39 -5.92
CA ILE A 219 16.57 -19.47 -5.76
C ILE A 219 15.83 -19.26 -7.09
N TYR A 220 16.42 -18.48 -8.01
CA TYR A 220 15.85 -18.22 -9.34
C TYR A 220 16.12 -19.34 -10.34
N SER A 221 17.09 -20.22 -10.07
CA SER A 221 17.49 -21.30 -10.98
C SER A 221 16.39 -22.37 -11.09
N VAL A 222 16.07 -22.78 -12.32
CA VAL A 222 15.22 -23.97 -12.57
C VAL A 222 16.02 -25.26 -12.73
N ILE A 223 17.35 -25.15 -12.88
CA ILE A 223 18.25 -26.29 -13.12
C ILE A 223 18.84 -26.77 -11.79
N THR A 224 19.29 -25.83 -10.96
CA THR A 224 19.94 -26.06 -9.67
C THR A 224 19.33 -25.14 -8.60
N PRO A 225 18.01 -25.25 -8.32
CA PRO A 225 17.35 -24.39 -7.35
C PRO A 225 17.90 -24.63 -5.94
N THR A 226 17.98 -23.56 -5.15
CA THR A 226 18.06 -23.66 -3.69
C THR A 226 16.72 -23.33 -3.05
N ASN A 227 16.57 -23.79 -1.81
CA ASN A 227 15.42 -23.45 -0.99
C ASN A 227 15.66 -22.09 -0.32
N ILE A 228 14.61 -21.28 -0.26
CA ILE A 228 14.61 -20.04 0.52
C ILE A 228 14.70 -20.42 2.00
N ASN A 229 15.77 -20.02 2.67
CA ASN A 229 15.93 -20.25 4.10
C ASN A 229 16.68 -19.09 4.70
N LEU A 230 16.24 -18.62 5.86
CA LEU A 230 16.96 -17.58 6.57
C LEU A 230 18.39 -18.02 6.92
N ASN A 231 19.39 -17.34 6.38
CA ASN A 231 20.82 -17.55 6.65
C ASN A 231 21.35 -16.47 7.59
N ILE A 232 21.33 -16.77 8.90
CA ILE A 232 21.79 -15.83 9.94
C ILE A 232 23.25 -15.40 9.67
N GLY A 233 23.48 -14.09 9.65
CA GLY A 233 24.79 -13.48 9.39
C GLY A 233 25.08 -13.19 7.92
N THR A 234 24.24 -13.68 7.01
CA THR A 234 24.30 -13.38 5.57
C THR A 234 23.09 -12.56 5.13
N ASP A 235 21.89 -13.02 5.47
CA ASP A 235 20.65 -12.37 5.07
C ASP A 235 20.29 -11.24 6.04
N LEU A 236 19.95 -10.08 5.47
CA LEU A 236 19.36 -8.97 6.22
C LEU A 236 17.99 -9.37 6.76
N GLN A 237 17.64 -8.91 7.96
CA GLN A 237 16.42 -9.30 8.66
C GLN A 237 15.73 -8.09 9.29
N GLY A 238 14.41 -8.18 9.44
CA GLY A 238 13.63 -7.25 10.25
C GLY A 238 12.94 -6.18 9.40
N HIS A 239 13.19 -4.92 9.74
CA HIS A 239 12.62 -3.75 9.07
C HIS A 239 13.51 -3.35 7.89
N LEU A 240 13.18 -3.85 6.71
CA LEU A 240 14.02 -3.72 5.52
C LEU A 240 13.50 -2.65 4.58
N THR A 241 14.31 -1.61 4.36
CA THR A 241 13.93 -0.45 3.52
C THR A 241 13.71 -0.89 2.08
N THR A 242 12.64 -0.41 1.46
CA THR A 242 12.28 -0.67 0.06
C THR A 242 12.21 0.60 -0.79
N LEU A 243 12.12 1.76 -0.15
CA LEU A 243 12.23 3.07 -0.78
C LEU A 243 13.12 3.98 0.06
N ALA A 244 14.21 4.44 -0.54
CA ALA A 244 15.07 5.48 0.01
C ALA A 244 14.90 6.79 -0.78
N LEU A 245 14.72 7.89 -0.06
CA LEU A 245 14.69 9.25 -0.61
C LEU A 245 15.90 10.01 -0.11
N ALA A 246 16.58 10.73 -0.99
CA ALA A 246 17.75 11.50 -0.62
C ALA A 246 17.83 12.82 -1.38
N GLU A 247 18.44 13.81 -0.74
CA GLU A 247 18.74 15.12 -1.32
C GLU A 247 20.22 15.43 -1.14
N SER A 248 20.88 15.85 -2.22
CA SER A 248 22.27 16.28 -2.18
C SER A 248 22.35 17.69 -1.62
N ARG A 249 23.18 17.88 -0.59
CA ARG A 249 23.43 19.20 0.00
C ARG A 249 24.33 20.07 -0.89
N LEU A 250 25.02 19.46 -1.86
CA LEU A 250 25.92 20.15 -2.78
C LEU A 250 25.19 20.78 -3.96
N THR A 251 24.22 20.08 -4.52
CA THR A 251 23.59 20.43 -5.81
C THR A 251 22.10 20.68 -5.69
N GLY A 252 21.47 20.27 -4.58
CA GLY A 252 20.01 20.26 -4.43
C GLY A 252 19.30 19.18 -5.27
N SER A 253 20.04 18.32 -5.97
CA SER A 253 19.44 17.20 -6.68
C SER A 253 18.82 16.20 -5.70
N ARG A 254 17.77 15.54 -6.16
CA ARG A 254 16.97 14.59 -5.38
C ARG A 254 16.97 13.26 -6.08
N ILE A 255 17.04 12.19 -5.30
CA ILE A 255 16.87 10.83 -5.82
C ILE A 255 15.79 10.10 -5.05
N ALA A 256 15.02 9.30 -5.78
CA ALA A 256 14.16 8.28 -5.23
C ALA A 256 14.64 6.92 -5.74
N VAL A 257 15.04 6.03 -4.83
CA VAL A 257 15.49 4.67 -5.15
C VAL A 257 14.47 3.69 -4.60
N LEU A 258 13.79 2.98 -5.51
CA LEU A 258 12.86 1.89 -5.23
C LEU A 258 13.57 0.56 -5.48
N GLY A 259 13.46 -0.37 -4.54
CA GLY A 259 13.92 -1.75 -4.72
C GLY A 259 13.04 -2.61 -5.63
N ASP A 260 12.01 -2.02 -6.24
CA ASP A 260 10.93 -2.69 -6.96
C ASP A 260 10.52 -1.84 -8.17
N SER A 261 10.67 -2.39 -9.37
CA SER A 261 10.30 -1.71 -10.62
C SER A 261 8.81 -1.78 -10.94
N GLU A 262 8.11 -2.82 -10.49
CA GLU A 262 6.69 -3.06 -10.68
C GLU A 262 5.84 -1.96 -10.04
N VAL A 263 6.28 -1.39 -8.92
CA VAL A 263 5.63 -0.21 -8.29
C VAL A 263 5.46 0.96 -9.27
N LEU A 264 6.26 1.05 -10.34
CA LEU A 264 6.15 2.13 -11.33
C LEU A 264 5.40 1.74 -12.61
N GLN A 265 4.83 0.53 -12.68
CA GLN A 265 4.30 -0.05 -13.92
C GLN A 265 2.77 -0.11 -13.99
N ASN A 266 2.27 -0.07 -15.23
CA ASN A 266 0.85 0.05 -15.56
C ASN A 266 -0.04 -0.99 -14.86
N GLY A 267 0.35 -2.26 -14.90
CA GLY A 267 -0.45 -3.39 -14.41
C GLY A 267 -0.41 -3.61 -12.90
N PHE A 268 0.30 -2.73 -12.19
CA PHE A 268 0.61 -2.84 -10.77
C PHE A 268 0.02 -1.64 -10.04
N SER A 269 0.81 -0.61 -9.72
CA SER A 269 0.34 0.57 -8.98
C SER A 269 -0.79 1.36 -9.64
N PHE A 270 -0.88 1.29 -10.97
CA PHE A 270 -1.93 1.96 -11.75
C PHE A 270 -3.10 1.04 -12.11
N ALA A 271 -3.11 -0.21 -11.61
CA ALA A 271 -4.22 -1.11 -11.83
C ALA A 271 -5.49 -0.58 -11.14
N ALA A 272 -6.60 -0.55 -11.88
CA ALA A 272 -7.90 -0.17 -11.35
C ALA A 272 -8.73 -1.38 -10.91
N LEU A 273 -9.72 -1.11 -10.05
CA LEU A 273 -10.80 -2.05 -9.76
C LEU A 273 -11.66 -2.29 -11.01
N ALA A 274 -12.21 -3.50 -11.14
CA ALA A 274 -13.05 -3.85 -12.28
C ALA A 274 -14.32 -2.97 -12.31
N GLY A 275 -14.52 -2.25 -13.43
CA GLY A 275 -15.73 -1.46 -13.68
C GLY A 275 -15.67 0.00 -13.20
N GLY A 276 -14.51 0.52 -12.79
CA GLY A 276 -14.37 1.92 -12.35
C GLY A 276 -12.96 2.48 -12.51
N ALA A 277 -12.79 3.74 -12.10
CA ALA A 277 -11.52 4.46 -12.09
C ALA A 277 -10.77 4.37 -10.75
N LEU A 278 -11.36 3.72 -9.73
CA LEU A 278 -10.72 3.59 -8.42
C LEU A 278 -9.47 2.71 -8.50
N PRO A 279 -8.34 3.16 -7.93
CA PRO A 279 -7.14 2.35 -7.87
C PRO A 279 -7.38 1.10 -7.04
N ARG A 280 -6.82 -0.02 -7.50
CA ARG A 280 -6.82 -1.28 -6.75
C ARG A 280 -5.90 -1.24 -5.55
N HIS A 281 -4.78 -0.52 -5.69
CA HIS A 281 -3.75 -0.37 -4.67
C HIS A 281 -3.61 1.13 -4.36
N PRO A 282 -4.52 1.71 -3.54
CA PRO A 282 -4.52 3.15 -3.29
C PRO A 282 -3.20 3.64 -2.67
N GLY A 283 -2.60 2.88 -1.74
CA GLY A 283 -1.29 3.20 -1.15
C GLY A 283 -0.19 3.35 -2.21
N ASN A 284 -0.10 2.42 -3.15
CA ASN A 284 0.81 2.52 -4.29
C ASN A 284 0.53 3.76 -5.16
N THR A 285 -0.74 4.03 -5.48
CA THR A 285 -1.12 5.18 -6.30
C THR A 285 -0.71 6.50 -5.64
N ILE A 286 -0.97 6.68 -4.33
CA ILE A 286 -0.55 7.87 -3.58
C ILE A 286 0.95 8.03 -3.61
N LEU A 287 1.68 6.95 -3.30
CA LEU A 287 3.13 6.95 -3.26
C LEU A 287 3.71 7.52 -4.57
N VAL A 288 3.28 6.94 -5.70
CA VAL A 288 3.81 7.33 -7.01
C VAL A 288 3.40 8.76 -7.37
N GLN A 289 2.16 9.18 -7.07
CA GLN A 289 1.71 10.56 -7.28
C GLN A 289 2.52 11.59 -6.49
N ARG A 290 2.89 11.27 -5.25
CA ARG A 290 3.67 12.16 -4.39
C ARG A 290 5.15 12.14 -4.73
N LEU A 291 5.71 10.98 -5.11
CA LEU A 291 7.07 10.89 -5.65
C LEU A 291 7.23 11.79 -6.89
N VAL A 292 6.27 11.74 -7.82
CA VAL A 292 6.28 12.62 -9.00
C VAL A 292 6.21 14.09 -8.60
N GLY A 293 5.34 14.46 -7.66
CA GLY A 293 5.26 15.84 -7.15
C GLY A 293 6.57 16.33 -6.53
N TRP A 294 7.20 15.48 -5.72
CA TRP A 294 8.45 15.77 -5.01
C TRP A 294 9.66 15.91 -5.96
N LEU A 295 9.74 15.06 -7.00
CA LEU A 295 10.80 15.13 -8.03
C LEU A 295 10.62 16.27 -9.02
N LEU A 296 9.40 16.82 -9.15
CA LEU A 296 9.10 17.99 -9.98
C LEU A 296 9.18 19.31 -9.19
N ASP A 297 9.68 19.30 -7.95
CA ASP A 297 9.73 20.46 -7.04
C ASP A 297 8.37 21.15 -6.87
N GLN A 298 7.28 20.40 -6.94
CA GLN A 298 5.94 20.95 -6.75
C GLN A 298 5.69 21.20 -5.26
N PRO A 299 5.05 22.32 -4.87
CA PRO A 299 4.66 22.55 -3.49
C PRO A 299 3.69 21.44 -3.03
N GLU A 300 3.80 21.03 -1.77
CA GLU A 300 2.99 19.94 -1.20
C GLU A 300 1.48 20.20 -1.32
N SER A 301 1.07 21.46 -1.29
CA SER A 301 -0.33 21.88 -1.50
C SER A 301 -0.88 21.53 -2.89
N ALA A 302 -0.02 21.24 -3.87
CA ALA A 302 -0.41 20.80 -5.21
C ALA A 302 -0.53 19.26 -5.31
N TRP A 303 -0.19 18.52 -4.25
CA TRP A 303 -0.24 17.06 -4.26
C TRP A 303 -1.62 16.58 -3.84
N SER A 304 -2.22 15.69 -4.63
CA SER A 304 -3.52 15.08 -4.31
C SER A 304 -3.43 14.22 -3.05
N VAL A 305 -4.48 14.25 -2.20
CA VAL A 305 -4.47 13.54 -0.90
C VAL A 305 -5.05 12.12 -1.00
N LEU A 306 -6.02 11.84 -1.87
CA LEU A 306 -6.46 10.50 -2.33
C LEU A 306 -7.63 10.69 -3.32
N PRO A 307 -7.94 9.73 -4.21
CA PRO A 307 -9.16 9.79 -5.01
C PRO A 307 -10.41 9.67 -4.13
N ASP A 308 -11.51 10.31 -4.52
CA ASP A 308 -12.83 10.14 -3.90
C ASP A 308 -13.25 8.66 -3.90
N GLY A 309 -14.07 8.24 -2.92
CA GLY A 309 -14.60 6.88 -2.82
C GLY A 309 -13.86 5.94 -1.86
N PHE A 310 -12.89 6.48 -1.11
CA PHE A 310 -12.27 5.81 0.03
C PHE A 310 -12.60 6.55 1.34
N THR A 311 -12.70 5.80 2.43
CA THR A 311 -12.80 6.37 3.77
C THR A 311 -11.42 6.87 4.22
N LEU A 312 -11.34 8.15 4.55
CA LEU A 312 -10.11 8.84 4.98
C LEU A 312 -10.22 9.24 6.45
N ILE A 313 -10.30 8.24 7.32
CA ILE A 313 -10.29 8.42 8.77
C ILE A 313 -9.01 7.79 9.31
N GLY A 314 -8.13 8.64 9.85
CA GLY A 314 -7.01 8.20 10.68
C GLY A 314 -7.57 7.62 11.98
N ILE A 315 -6.89 6.62 12.54
CA ILE A 315 -7.20 6.16 13.90
C ILE A 315 -6.07 6.67 14.76
N ASP A 316 -6.13 7.96 15.10
CA ASP A 316 -5.09 8.72 15.78
C ASP A 316 -5.56 9.42 17.07
N GLY A 317 -6.87 9.39 17.36
CA GLY A 317 -7.45 9.98 18.56
C GLY A 317 -7.79 11.46 18.40
N ASP A 318 -7.85 11.99 17.18
CA ASP A 318 -8.29 13.34 16.84
C ASP A 318 -9.52 13.34 15.92
N ALA A 319 -10.62 13.93 16.39
CA ALA A 319 -11.88 14.01 15.63
C ALA A 319 -11.85 14.99 14.43
N SER A 320 -10.71 15.63 14.13
CA SER A 320 -10.63 16.70 13.13
C SER A 320 -10.93 16.25 11.69
N ASP A 321 -10.70 14.98 11.35
CA ASP A 321 -10.95 14.40 10.03
C ASP A 321 -12.38 13.82 9.86
N TRP A 322 -13.15 13.72 10.94
CA TRP A 322 -14.52 13.20 10.89
C TRP A 322 -15.50 14.15 10.20
N GLY A 323 -15.30 15.46 10.27
CA GLY A 323 -16.24 16.45 9.72
C GLY A 323 -17.69 16.15 10.12
N ASP A 324 -18.57 15.92 9.13
CA ASP A 324 -19.99 15.53 9.30
C ASP A 324 -20.24 14.01 9.18
N ALA A 325 -19.19 13.17 9.21
CA ALA A 325 -19.32 11.73 9.04
C ALA A 325 -20.07 11.06 10.20
N GLY A 326 -20.95 10.13 9.85
CA GLY A 326 -21.66 9.29 10.82
C GLY A 326 -22.88 9.91 11.48
N LEU A 327 -23.57 9.07 12.25
CA LEU A 327 -24.71 9.46 13.07
C LEU A 327 -24.26 9.57 14.52
N THR A 328 -24.79 10.56 15.23
CA THR A 328 -24.48 10.81 16.64
C THR A 328 -25.55 10.21 17.55
N THR A 329 -25.13 9.41 18.52
CA THR A 329 -25.91 8.98 19.68
C THR A 329 -25.40 9.76 20.88
N PRO A 330 -26.19 10.69 21.45
CA PRO A 330 -25.79 11.42 22.65
C PRO A 330 -25.96 10.55 23.89
N ASP A 331 -25.21 10.86 24.93
CA ASP A 331 -25.31 10.22 26.25
C ASP A 331 -25.58 11.25 27.36
N GLU A 332 -26.16 10.79 28.47
CA GLU A 332 -26.35 11.61 29.66
C GLU A 332 -25.10 11.55 30.54
N ALA A 333 -24.68 12.69 31.12
CA ALA A 333 -23.55 12.70 32.04
C ALA A 333 -23.95 12.03 33.37
N ASP A 334 -23.59 10.75 33.53
CA ASP A 334 -23.99 9.92 34.66
C ASP A 334 -22.81 9.20 35.34
N GLN A 335 -21.59 9.36 34.81
CA GLN A 335 -20.36 8.83 35.38
C GLN A 335 -19.56 9.92 36.14
N PRO A 336 -19.18 9.71 37.42
CA PRO A 336 -18.41 10.68 38.19
C PRO A 336 -16.98 10.96 37.69
N LEU A 337 -16.41 10.11 36.84
CA LEU A 337 -15.08 10.27 36.26
C LEU A 337 -15.17 10.82 34.83
N PRO A 338 -14.89 12.12 34.57
CA PRO A 338 -15.14 12.73 33.26
C PRO A 338 -14.40 12.08 32.08
N ALA A 339 -13.23 11.49 32.33
CA ALA A 339 -12.44 10.79 31.30
C ALA A 339 -13.07 9.45 30.86
N PHE A 340 -14.02 8.94 31.63
CA PHE A 340 -14.74 7.68 31.39
C PHE A 340 -16.26 7.91 31.31
N ASP A 341 -16.68 9.17 31.20
CA ASP A 341 -18.08 9.60 31.10
C ASP A 341 -18.34 9.96 29.62
N ILE A 342 -18.96 9.04 28.90
CA ILE A 342 -19.35 9.16 27.51
C ILE A 342 -20.27 10.39 27.40
N ARG A 343 -19.97 11.23 26.43
CA ARG A 343 -20.79 12.39 26.05
C ARG A 343 -21.61 12.07 24.82
N ALA A 344 -20.98 11.43 23.85
CA ALA A 344 -21.61 11.04 22.60
C ALA A 344 -20.76 9.98 21.88
N VAL A 345 -21.43 9.14 21.10
CA VAL A 345 -20.79 8.26 20.12
C VAL A 345 -21.23 8.64 18.72
N ARG A 346 -20.27 8.83 17.82
CA ARG A 346 -20.49 8.98 16.38
C ARG A 346 -20.10 7.71 15.66
N ALA A 347 -20.95 7.26 14.74
CA ALA A 347 -20.73 5.98 14.05
C ALA A 347 -21.09 6.03 12.56
N PHE A 348 -20.29 5.38 11.73
CA PHE A 348 -20.65 4.99 10.38
C PHE A 348 -19.99 3.67 9.99
N ARG A 349 -20.49 3.04 8.93
CA ARG A 349 -19.83 1.91 8.30
C ARG A 349 -19.76 2.10 6.80
N ASN A 350 -18.64 1.68 6.24
CA ASN A 350 -18.40 1.68 4.80
C ASN A 350 -18.62 0.26 4.23
N GLU A 351 -18.12 -0.03 3.03
CA GLU A 351 -18.23 -1.37 2.47
C GLU A 351 -17.48 -2.46 3.24
N ASP A 352 -16.45 -2.11 4.01
CA ASP A 352 -15.42 -3.04 4.52
C ASP A 352 -15.21 -2.98 6.05
N ALA A 353 -15.52 -1.86 6.72
CA ALA A 353 -15.28 -1.62 8.14
C ALA A 353 -16.37 -0.75 8.81
N TYR A 354 -16.41 -0.82 10.13
CA TYR A 354 -17.23 0.00 11.02
C TYR A 354 -16.33 0.98 11.78
N TYR A 355 -16.73 2.24 11.86
CA TYR A 355 -15.98 3.33 12.49
C TYR A 355 -16.77 3.90 13.66
N LEU A 356 -16.07 4.14 14.78
CA LEU A 356 -16.60 4.78 15.97
C LEU A 356 -15.69 5.93 16.40
N LEU A 357 -16.33 7.01 16.83
CA LEU A 357 -15.72 8.12 17.54
C LEU A 357 -16.49 8.29 18.84
N ILE A 358 -15.81 8.07 19.96
CA ILE A 358 -16.37 8.22 21.30
C ILE A 358 -15.79 9.50 21.90
N GLU A 359 -16.69 10.42 22.24
CA GLU A 359 -16.35 11.66 22.92
C GLU A 359 -16.75 11.54 24.39
N THR A 360 -15.88 11.98 25.28
CA THR A 360 -16.09 11.94 26.73
C THR A 360 -16.21 13.36 27.31
N ASN A 361 -16.75 13.49 28.53
CA ASN A 361 -16.93 14.79 29.20
C ASN A 361 -15.62 15.41 29.75
N GLY A 362 -14.54 14.64 29.78
CA GLY A 362 -13.15 15.09 29.95
C GLY A 362 -12.20 14.28 29.06
N PRO A 363 -10.93 14.69 28.90
CA PRO A 363 -10.00 13.97 28.02
C PRO A 363 -9.87 12.50 28.42
N PRO A 364 -10.01 11.54 27.48
CA PRO A 364 -9.92 10.12 27.78
C PRO A 364 -8.50 9.73 28.20
N GLN A 365 -8.36 8.60 28.90
CA GLN A 365 -7.08 8.13 29.44
C GLN A 365 -6.56 6.92 28.67
N GLN A 366 -5.22 6.76 28.59
CA GLN A 366 -4.59 5.68 27.82
C GLN A 366 -4.93 4.26 28.32
N ASP A 367 -5.35 4.14 29.58
CA ASP A 367 -5.78 2.89 30.20
C ASP A 367 -7.29 2.63 30.02
N THR A 368 -7.98 3.39 29.18
CA THR A 368 -9.38 3.11 28.82
C THR A 368 -9.50 1.77 28.10
N VAL A 369 -10.43 0.95 28.58
CA VAL A 369 -10.92 -0.26 27.92
C VAL A 369 -12.30 0.04 27.35
N VAL A 370 -12.51 -0.31 26.10
CA VAL A 370 -13.79 -0.20 25.40
C VAL A 370 -14.36 -1.60 25.19
N GLU A 371 -15.57 -1.81 25.67
CA GLU A 371 -16.35 -3.03 25.50
C GLU A 371 -17.51 -2.74 24.54
N ILE A 372 -17.66 -3.54 23.49
CA ILE A 372 -18.66 -3.35 22.44
C ILE A 372 -19.45 -4.64 22.27
N ASP A 373 -20.72 -4.60 22.64
CA ASP A 373 -21.62 -5.71 22.37
C ASP A 373 -22.01 -5.72 20.90
N LEU A 374 -21.93 -6.90 20.29
CA LEU A 374 -22.31 -7.11 18.91
C LEU A 374 -23.75 -7.61 18.83
N ALA A 375 -24.35 -7.49 17.64
CA ALA A 375 -25.67 -8.03 17.39
C ALA A 375 -25.73 -9.55 17.71
N ALA A 376 -26.92 -10.05 18.04
CA ALA A 376 -27.13 -11.42 18.52
C ALA A 376 -26.35 -12.48 17.71
N GLY A 377 -25.55 -13.30 18.39
CA GLY A 377 -24.66 -14.29 17.77
C GLY A 377 -23.24 -13.78 17.50
N GLY A 378 -22.94 -12.51 17.82
CA GLY A 378 -21.67 -11.86 17.52
C GLY A 378 -20.65 -11.85 18.66
N GLY A 379 -21.08 -12.03 19.92
CA GLY A 379 -20.21 -11.86 21.09
C GLY A 379 -19.91 -10.40 21.43
N THR A 380 -18.80 -10.18 22.13
CA THR A 380 -18.38 -8.88 22.65
C THR A 380 -16.94 -8.58 22.20
N VAL A 381 -16.69 -7.37 21.71
CA VAL A 381 -15.34 -6.91 21.36
C VAL A 381 -14.77 -6.11 22.52
N LEU A 382 -13.55 -6.43 22.93
CA LEU A 382 -12.81 -5.72 23.97
C LEU A 382 -11.55 -5.09 23.36
N LEU A 383 -11.43 -3.77 23.49
CA LEU A 383 -10.34 -2.97 22.92
C LEU A 383 -9.65 -2.15 24.00
N SER A 384 -8.33 -2.10 23.95
CA SER A 384 -7.48 -1.14 24.65
C SER A 384 -6.28 -0.80 23.77
N ALA A 385 -5.42 0.12 24.22
CA ALA A 385 -4.19 0.45 23.50
C ALA A 385 -3.35 -0.81 23.19
N ASP A 386 -3.32 -1.77 24.11
CA ASP A 386 -2.48 -2.97 24.02
C ASP A 386 -3.21 -4.22 23.50
N ASN A 387 -4.54 -4.31 23.68
CA ASN A 387 -5.29 -5.54 23.43
C ASN A 387 -6.50 -5.31 22.54
N ARG A 388 -6.74 -6.25 21.62
CA ARG A 388 -7.89 -6.25 20.71
C ARG A 388 -8.42 -7.67 20.62
N LEU A 389 -9.56 -7.92 21.23
CA LEU A 389 -10.10 -9.26 21.43
C LEU A 389 -11.56 -9.31 21.00
N LEU A 390 -11.94 -10.41 20.36
CA LEU A 390 -13.32 -10.83 20.20
C LEU A 390 -13.59 -11.96 21.18
N ILE A 391 -14.52 -11.75 22.10
CA ILE A 391 -15.04 -12.73 23.04
C ILE A 391 -16.29 -13.32 22.41
N GLY A 392 -16.22 -14.57 21.94
CA GLY A 392 -17.38 -15.27 21.38
C GLY A 392 -18.45 -15.54 22.43
N ASP A 393 -19.68 -15.83 21.99
CA ASP A 393 -20.80 -16.22 22.87
C ASP A 393 -20.49 -17.48 23.71
N ASP A 394 -19.54 -18.30 23.25
CA ASP A 394 -19.02 -19.49 23.94
C ASP A 394 -17.88 -19.18 24.93
N GLY A 395 -17.52 -17.90 25.07
CA GLY A 395 -16.40 -17.42 25.88
C GLY A 395 -15.03 -17.56 25.22
N ALA A 396 -14.96 -17.98 23.94
CA ALA A 396 -13.69 -18.13 23.24
C ALA A 396 -13.05 -16.75 23.00
N LEU A 397 -11.77 -16.62 23.37
CA LEU A 397 -11.00 -15.39 23.18
C LEU A 397 -10.24 -15.46 21.85
N ASN A 398 -10.58 -14.58 20.92
CA ASN A 398 -9.97 -14.52 19.59
C ASN A 398 -9.26 -13.17 19.39
N PRO A 399 -7.95 -13.15 19.14
CA PRO A 399 -7.25 -11.92 18.78
C PRO A 399 -7.83 -11.26 17.53
N LEU A 400 -8.06 -9.95 17.59
CA LEU A 400 -8.59 -9.14 16.50
C LEU A 400 -7.52 -8.17 15.99
N THR A 401 -6.47 -8.74 15.40
CA THR A 401 -5.23 -8.03 15.02
C THR A 401 -5.42 -6.95 13.97
N ASP A 402 -6.51 -6.98 13.22
CA ASP A 402 -6.85 -6.03 12.15
C ASP A 402 -7.92 -5.00 12.55
N ALA A 403 -8.35 -5.00 13.81
CA ALA A 403 -9.01 -3.85 14.44
C ALA A 403 -7.98 -2.79 14.86
N ALA A 404 -8.43 -1.54 15.01
CA ALA A 404 -7.62 -0.44 15.51
C ALA A 404 -8.38 0.38 16.54
N ILE A 405 -7.64 0.94 17.50
CA ILE A 405 -8.11 1.88 18.50
C ILE A 405 -7.01 2.91 18.75
N ALA A 406 -7.38 4.18 18.90
CA ALA A 406 -6.52 5.24 19.36
C ALA A 406 -7.26 6.06 20.43
N VAL A 407 -6.52 6.47 21.45
CA VAL A 407 -7.04 7.27 22.57
C VAL A 407 -6.14 8.49 22.71
N ASP A 408 -6.68 9.69 22.49
CA ASP A 408 -5.99 10.95 22.76
C ASP A 408 -6.98 12.06 23.17
N ALA A 409 -7.35 12.96 22.25
CA ALA A 409 -8.40 13.96 22.53
C ALA A 409 -9.80 13.33 22.56
N VAL A 410 -9.97 12.24 21.80
CA VAL A 410 -11.15 11.40 21.68
C VAL A 410 -10.71 9.93 21.59
N ILE A 411 -11.66 9.00 21.58
CA ILE A 411 -11.39 7.59 21.29
C ILE A 411 -11.90 7.27 19.89
N GLU A 412 -11.01 6.81 19.02
CA GLU A 412 -11.34 6.38 17.66
C GLU A 412 -11.15 4.89 17.50
N ILE A 413 -12.09 4.22 16.84
CA ILE A 413 -12.06 2.77 16.65
C ILE A 413 -12.43 2.42 15.22
N ARG A 414 -11.70 1.47 14.65
CA ARG A 414 -12.08 0.76 13.42
C ARG A 414 -12.24 -0.73 13.70
N LEU A 415 -13.41 -1.26 13.39
CA LEU A 415 -13.73 -2.69 13.47
C LEU A 415 -13.92 -3.30 12.08
N PRO A 416 -13.43 -4.52 11.84
CA PRO A 416 -13.73 -5.26 10.61
C PRO A 416 -15.24 -5.54 10.48
N LEU A 417 -15.82 -5.28 9.30
CA LEU A 417 -17.25 -5.54 9.06
C LEU A 417 -17.62 -7.02 9.16
N ARG A 418 -16.66 -7.93 8.99
CA ARG A 418 -16.88 -9.38 9.23
C ARG A 418 -17.22 -9.70 10.68
N VAL A 419 -16.81 -8.83 11.63
CA VAL A 419 -17.01 -9.01 13.07
C VAL A 419 -18.32 -8.35 13.48
N THR A 420 -18.51 -7.08 13.13
CA THR A 420 -19.73 -6.34 13.48
C THR A 420 -20.96 -6.82 12.69
N GLY A 421 -20.74 -7.59 11.63
CA GLY A 421 -21.77 -7.96 10.67
C GLY A 421 -22.26 -6.77 9.87
N THR A 422 -23.35 -6.97 9.11
CA THR A 422 -23.94 -5.92 8.27
C THR A 422 -24.97 -5.05 8.99
N SER A 423 -25.18 -5.30 10.29
CA SER A 423 -26.01 -4.45 11.15
C SER A 423 -25.47 -3.01 11.11
N ALA A 424 -26.38 -2.05 11.05
CA ALA A 424 -26.03 -0.65 11.27
C ALA A 424 -26.14 -0.26 12.75
N GLU A 425 -26.49 -1.18 13.64
CA GLU A 425 -26.70 -0.90 15.06
C GLU A 425 -25.80 -1.79 15.91
N LEU A 426 -25.12 -1.18 16.88
CA LEU A 426 -24.38 -1.84 17.95
C LEU A 426 -25.22 -1.75 19.24
N PRO A 427 -25.56 -2.90 19.86
CA PRO A 427 -26.40 -2.95 21.06
C PRO A 427 -25.93 -2.09 22.22
N ALA A 428 -24.65 -2.18 22.60
CA ALA A 428 -24.08 -1.40 23.70
C ALA A 428 -22.60 -1.12 23.44
N ILE A 429 -22.14 0.06 23.86
CA ILE A 429 -20.73 0.43 23.92
C ILE A 429 -20.46 0.95 25.32
N CYS A 430 -19.51 0.35 26.00
CA CYS A 430 -19.11 0.76 27.34
C CYS A 430 -17.63 1.14 27.39
N ILE A 431 -17.28 2.13 28.22
CA ILE A 431 -15.89 2.47 28.52
C ILE A 431 -15.62 2.32 30.02
N THR A 432 -14.42 1.87 30.37
CA THR A 432 -14.04 1.63 31.77
C THR A 432 -12.53 1.72 31.96
N PRO A 433 -12.03 2.07 33.16
CA PRO A 433 -10.60 1.96 33.47
C PRO A 433 -10.12 0.51 33.45
N ALA A 434 -8.90 0.25 32.96
CA ALA A 434 -8.33 -1.10 32.88
C ALA A 434 -8.22 -1.84 34.23
N GLU A 435 -8.10 -1.12 35.34
CA GLU A 435 -8.01 -1.75 36.68
C GLU A 435 -9.36 -2.24 37.21
N THR A 436 -10.47 -1.72 36.69
CA THR A 436 -11.83 -1.94 37.22
C THR A 436 -12.81 -2.38 36.13
N VAL A 437 -12.33 -3.18 35.16
CA VAL A 437 -13.12 -3.59 33.99
C VAL A 437 -14.48 -4.13 34.44
N GLY A 438 -15.56 -3.47 34.00
CA GLY A 438 -16.95 -3.84 34.27
C GLY A 438 -17.55 -3.35 35.59
N GLU A 439 -16.76 -2.82 36.54
CA GLU A 439 -17.27 -2.34 37.84
C GLU A 439 -17.63 -0.85 37.85
N LEU A 440 -16.96 -0.05 37.01
CA LEU A 440 -17.18 1.39 36.84
C LEU A 440 -17.37 1.74 35.36
N ALA A 441 -18.06 0.87 34.62
CA ALA A 441 -18.34 1.11 33.21
C ALA A 441 -19.40 2.21 33.05
N ASP A 442 -19.17 3.11 32.11
CA ASP A 442 -20.21 3.95 31.54
C ASP A 442 -20.60 3.39 30.17
N CYS A 443 -21.90 3.33 29.88
CA CYS A 443 -22.45 2.55 28.77
C CYS A 443 -23.54 3.31 28.02
N ILE A 444 -23.39 3.35 26.68
CA ILE A 444 -24.40 3.86 25.76
C ILE A 444 -25.04 2.73 24.95
N GLU A 445 -26.36 2.70 24.90
CA GLU A 445 -27.14 1.67 24.20
C GLU A 445 -27.59 2.12 22.80
N GLY A 446 -27.75 1.16 21.88
CA GLY A 446 -28.45 1.34 20.60
C GLY A 446 -27.74 2.28 19.62
N THR A 447 -26.40 2.29 19.61
CA THR A 447 -25.63 3.17 18.72
C THR A 447 -25.83 2.78 17.26
N ARG A 448 -26.26 3.75 16.44
CA ARG A 448 -26.52 3.56 15.01
C ARG A 448 -25.44 4.19 14.15
N ALA A 449 -25.05 3.48 13.09
CA ALA A 449 -24.12 3.94 12.06
C ALA A 449 -24.84 4.43 10.80
N ALA A 450 -24.35 5.53 10.23
CA ALA A 450 -24.61 5.82 8.83
C ALA A 450 -23.99 4.72 7.95
N ILE A 451 -24.60 4.42 6.79
CA ILE A 451 -24.03 3.50 5.81
C ILE A 451 -23.51 4.33 4.64
N THR A 452 -22.22 4.22 4.35
CA THR A 452 -21.59 4.88 3.20
C THR A 452 -21.23 3.85 2.12
N GLY A 453 -21.12 4.32 0.87
CA GLY A 453 -20.68 3.51 -0.27
C GLY A 453 -19.16 3.49 -0.46
N ASP A 454 -18.42 4.16 0.44
CA ASP A 454 -16.97 4.26 0.36
C ASP A 454 -16.32 2.91 0.68
N ARG A 455 -15.07 2.77 0.27
CA ARG A 455 -14.26 1.58 0.53
C ARG A 455 -13.18 1.86 1.52
N GLU A 456 -12.74 0.79 2.16
CA GLU A 456 -11.54 0.88 2.94
C GLU A 456 -10.29 0.96 2.07
N VAL A 457 -9.34 1.77 2.52
CA VAL A 457 -8.05 2.02 1.86
C VAL A 457 -7.17 0.76 1.82
N THR A 458 -7.33 -0.15 2.78
CA THR A 458 -6.80 -1.51 2.70
C THR A 458 -7.78 -2.53 3.29
N ARG A 459 -8.01 -3.61 2.54
CA ARG A 459 -8.92 -4.69 2.93
C ARG A 459 -8.26 -5.79 3.75
N VAL A 460 -6.93 -5.81 3.77
CA VAL A 460 -6.12 -6.75 4.52
C VAL A 460 -5.20 -5.93 5.40
N ARG A 461 -5.51 -5.91 6.69
CA ARG A 461 -4.72 -5.22 7.73
C ARG A 461 -4.02 -6.18 8.68
N GLU A 462 -4.17 -7.48 8.45
CA GLU A 462 -3.44 -8.49 9.20
C GLU A 462 -1.95 -8.44 8.87
N THR A 463 -1.12 -8.51 9.92
CA THR A 463 0.34 -8.56 9.82
C THR A 463 0.83 -10.01 9.86
N ALA A 464 1.99 -10.28 9.27
CA ALA A 464 2.64 -11.60 9.32
C ALA A 464 1.73 -12.76 8.84
N VAL A 465 0.91 -12.49 7.81
CA VAL A 465 0.00 -13.45 7.20
C VAL A 465 0.38 -13.69 5.75
N MET A 466 0.18 -14.93 5.29
CA MET A 466 0.33 -15.25 3.87
C MET A 466 -0.69 -14.45 3.06
N LEU A 467 -0.23 -13.86 1.95
CA LEU A 467 -1.07 -13.12 1.03
C LEU A 467 -1.35 -13.95 -0.21
N ALA A 468 -2.54 -13.75 -0.78
CA ALA A 468 -2.88 -14.29 -2.08
C ALA A 468 -3.58 -13.26 -2.95
N ASN A 469 -3.25 -13.27 -4.24
CA ASN A 469 -4.02 -12.56 -5.26
C ASN A 469 -5.11 -13.49 -5.79
N VAL A 470 -6.34 -12.98 -5.90
CA VAL A 470 -7.44 -13.72 -6.55
C VAL A 470 -7.20 -13.79 -8.06
N VAL A 471 -7.17 -15.00 -8.61
CA VAL A 471 -6.90 -15.28 -10.02
C VAL A 471 -7.96 -16.19 -10.65
N GLY A 472 -7.81 -16.50 -11.94
CA GLY A 472 -8.66 -17.43 -12.66
C GLY A 472 -9.34 -16.85 -13.90
N THR A 473 -10.10 -17.68 -14.61
CA THR A 473 -10.84 -17.28 -15.82
C THR A 473 -12.16 -16.58 -15.50
N VAL A 474 -12.77 -16.90 -14.36
CA VAL A 474 -14.00 -16.28 -13.86
C VAL A 474 -13.67 -14.90 -13.28
N PRO A 475 -14.38 -13.81 -13.65
CA PRO A 475 -14.08 -12.47 -13.16
C PRO A 475 -14.26 -12.27 -11.65
N ARG A 476 -15.19 -13.02 -11.04
CA ARG A 476 -15.50 -13.00 -9.60
C ARG A 476 -15.70 -14.43 -9.09
N PRO A 477 -14.63 -15.17 -8.75
CA PRO A 477 -14.74 -16.48 -8.11
C PRO A 477 -15.47 -16.42 -6.76
N ASN A 478 -16.09 -17.53 -6.39
CA ASN A 478 -16.88 -17.65 -5.15
C ASN A 478 -15.99 -17.88 -3.93
N VAL A 479 -16.38 -17.25 -2.82
CA VAL A 479 -15.94 -17.57 -1.46
C VAL A 479 -17.05 -18.37 -0.80
N ARG A 480 -16.71 -19.48 -0.15
CA ARG A 480 -17.67 -20.42 0.42
C ARG A 480 -17.55 -20.52 1.94
N SER A 481 -18.59 -21.02 2.59
CA SER A 481 -18.59 -21.23 4.04
C SER A 481 -17.72 -22.41 4.48
N GLY A 482 -17.34 -23.31 3.56
CA GLY A 482 -16.45 -24.43 3.84
C GLY A 482 -15.69 -24.94 2.61
N PRO A 483 -14.75 -25.88 2.81
CA PRO A 483 -13.78 -26.34 1.81
C PRO A 483 -14.37 -27.37 0.82
N SER A 484 -15.50 -27.05 0.19
CA SER A 484 -16.09 -27.84 -0.91
C SER A 484 -17.09 -26.98 -1.70
N THR A 485 -17.38 -27.39 -2.93
CA THR A 485 -18.44 -26.77 -3.76
C THR A 485 -19.85 -26.95 -3.22
N ASP A 486 -20.06 -27.86 -2.26
CA ASP A 486 -21.35 -28.12 -1.62
C ASP A 486 -21.70 -27.10 -0.53
N PHE A 487 -20.69 -26.40 0.00
CA PHE A 487 -20.90 -25.34 0.98
C PHE A 487 -21.52 -24.10 0.35
N THR A 488 -22.31 -23.37 1.13
CA THR A 488 -22.98 -22.15 0.69
C THR A 488 -21.98 -21.08 0.26
N ILE A 489 -22.36 -20.28 -0.73
CA ILE A 489 -21.56 -19.14 -1.18
C ILE A 489 -21.77 -18.00 -0.17
N VAL A 490 -20.67 -17.53 0.44
CA VAL A 490 -20.66 -16.37 1.34
C VAL A 490 -20.62 -15.08 0.52
N THR A 491 -19.77 -15.05 -0.51
CA THR A 491 -19.60 -13.89 -1.39
C THR A 491 -18.86 -14.29 -2.68
N SER A 492 -18.51 -13.31 -3.51
CA SER A 492 -17.55 -13.46 -4.61
C SER A 492 -16.57 -12.28 -4.63
N LEU A 493 -15.30 -12.55 -4.94
CA LEU A 493 -14.23 -11.54 -4.94
C LEU A 493 -13.74 -11.28 -6.37
N PRO A 494 -13.60 -10.04 -6.84
CA PRO A 494 -12.96 -9.73 -8.11
C PRO A 494 -11.53 -10.24 -8.22
N ARG A 495 -11.13 -10.63 -9.43
CA ARG A 495 -9.72 -10.91 -9.74
C ARG A 495 -8.82 -9.73 -9.42
N GLY A 496 -7.64 -10.05 -8.92
CA GLY A 496 -6.64 -9.10 -8.46
C GLY A 496 -6.89 -8.56 -7.06
N GLU A 497 -7.99 -8.91 -6.40
CA GLU A 497 -8.14 -8.63 -4.97
C GLU A 497 -7.08 -9.40 -4.19
N VAL A 498 -6.44 -8.70 -3.25
CA VAL A 498 -5.48 -9.30 -2.31
C VAL A 498 -6.25 -9.72 -1.07
N VAL A 499 -6.02 -10.94 -0.62
CA VAL A 499 -6.63 -11.52 0.58
C VAL A 499 -5.55 -12.07 1.50
N ALA A 500 -5.82 -12.07 2.81
CA ALA A 500 -5.04 -12.86 3.75
C ALA A 500 -5.45 -14.33 3.64
N VAL A 501 -4.48 -15.23 3.73
CA VAL A 501 -4.70 -16.68 3.81
C VAL A 501 -4.31 -17.16 5.19
N ILE A 502 -5.31 -17.56 5.96
CA ILE A 502 -5.19 -17.80 7.41
C ILE A 502 -5.16 -19.29 7.77
N GLY A 503 -5.45 -20.16 6.81
CA GLY A 503 -5.56 -21.59 7.05
C GLY A 503 -5.88 -22.37 5.78
N ARG A 504 -5.97 -23.68 5.94
CA ARG A 504 -6.29 -24.62 4.86
C ARG A 504 -7.05 -25.83 5.37
N ASN A 505 -7.60 -26.61 4.45
CA ASN A 505 -8.09 -27.95 4.79
C ASN A 505 -6.93 -28.96 4.80
N GLU A 506 -7.22 -30.20 5.18
CA GLU A 506 -6.21 -31.27 5.28
C GLU A 506 -5.45 -31.50 3.96
N ALA A 507 -6.16 -31.45 2.83
CA ALA A 507 -5.61 -31.70 1.50
C ALA A 507 -4.92 -30.46 0.86
N ALA A 508 -5.01 -29.29 1.49
CA ALA A 508 -4.50 -28.01 0.98
C ALA A 508 -5.06 -27.58 -0.39
N ASP A 509 -6.15 -28.18 -0.86
CA ASP A 509 -6.84 -27.81 -2.11
C ASP A 509 -7.91 -26.72 -1.89
N TRP A 510 -8.21 -26.41 -0.62
CA TRP A 510 -9.02 -25.27 -0.20
C TRP A 510 -8.30 -24.46 0.88
N LEU A 511 -8.27 -23.15 0.67
CA LEU A 511 -7.63 -22.19 1.56
C LEU A 511 -8.68 -21.30 2.22
N GLN A 512 -8.53 -21.10 3.52
CA GLN A 512 -9.36 -20.18 4.26
C GLN A 512 -8.77 -18.78 4.12
N ILE A 513 -9.57 -17.86 3.58
CA ILE A 513 -9.21 -16.47 3.33
C ILE A 513 -9.90 -15.55 4.31
N ARG A 514 -9.31 -14.37 4.50
CA ARG A 514 -9.87 -13.31 5.33
C ARG A 514 -9.61 -11.93 4.73
N THR A 515 -10.60 -11.07 4.87
CA THR A 515 -10.54 -9.62 4.64
C THR A 515 -11.25 -8.92 5.80
N LEU A 516 -11.26 -7.59 5.80
CA LEU A 516 -12.07 -6.83 6.77
C LEU A 516 -13.56 -7.18 6.69
N ARG A 517 -14.05 -7.62 5.52
CA ARG A 517 -15.47 -7.88 5.27
C ARG A 517 -15.88 -9.35 5.35
N TYR A 518 -14.98 -10.27 5.03
CA TYR A 518 -15.34 -11.68 4.88
C TYR A 518 -14.31 -12.62 5.49
N THR A 519 -14.78 -13.78 5.95
CA THR A 519 -13.97 -14.98 6.17
C THR A 519 -14.67 -16.14 5.47
N GLY A 520 -13.91 -16.99 4.79
CA GLY A 520 -14.46 -18.13 4.07
C GLY A 520 -13.39 -18.89 3.30
N TRP A 521 -13.82 -19.77 2.41
CA TRP A 521 -12.98 -20.75 1.74
C TRP A 521 -12.97 -20.54 0.23
N MET A 522 -11.80 -20.62 -0.38
CA MET A 522 -11.60 -20.61 -1.83
C MET A 522 -10.73 -21.79 -2.23
N ALA A 523 -10.99 -22.36 -3.40
CA ALA A 523 -10.14 -23.40 -3.94
C ALA A 523 -8.75 -22.83 -4.28
N ASP A 524 -7.68 -23.56 -3.97
CA ASP A 524 -6.28 -23.11 -4.12
C ASP A 524 -5.97 -22.61 -5.54
N PHE A 525 -6.49 -23.29 -6.57
CA PHE A 525 -6.23 -22.90 -7.98
C PHE A 525 -6.82 -21.53 -8.38
N LEU A 526 -7.65 -20.92 -7.55
CA LEU A 526 -8.18 -19.56 -7.72
C LEU A 526 -7.34 -18.51 -6.99
N LEU A 527 -6.28 -18.92 -6.31
CA LEU A 527 -5.41 -18.09 -5.51
C LEU A 527 -3.97 -18.19 -6.01
N GLN A 528 -3.30 -17.05 -6.04
CA GLN A 528 -1.88 -16.97 -6.28
C GLN A 528 -1.20 -16.53 -4.98
N THR A 529 -0.83 -17.52 -4.16
CA THR A 529 -0.19 -17.32 -2.85
C THR A 529 1.27 -16.88 -2.97
N ASN A 530 1.73 -16.11 -1.99
CA ASN A 530 3.15 -15.76 -1.82
C ASN A 530 3.96 -16.80 -1.03
N GLY A 531 3.35 -17.92 -0.64
CA GLY A 531 4.01 -19.06 0.01
C GLY A 531 3.44 -20.41 -0.40
N VAL A 532 3.86 -21.45 0.32
CA VAL A 532 3.32 -22.81 0.18
C VAL A 532 2.08 -23.02 1.05
N PRO A 533 0.92 -23.34 0.46
CA PRO A 533 -0.28 -23.63 1.22
C PRO A 533 -0.09 -24.63 2.35
N GLU A 534 0.76 -25.64 2.16
CA GLU A 534 1.00 -26.71 3.15
C GLU A 534 1.56 -26.21 4.48
N SER A 535 2.22 -25.04 4.48
CA SER A 535 2.73 -24.38 5.70
C SER A 535 1.64 -23.73 6.54
N LEU A 536 0.45 -23.52 5.97
CA LEU A 536 -0.69 -22.96 6.69
C LEU A 536 -1.25 -23.98 7.69
N PRO A 537 -1.79 -23.50 8.83
CA PRO A 537 -2.47 -24.36 9.77
C PRO A 537 -3.71 -25.00 9.15
N ILE A 538 -4.02 -26.22 9.57
CA ILE A 538 -5.29 -26.88 9.21
C ILE A 538 -6.39 -26.24 10.05
N THR A 539 -7.41 -25.70 9.39
CA THR A 539 -8.58 -25.10 10.03
C THR A 539 -9.85 -25.86 9.64
N ALA A 540 -10.84 -25.84 10.53
CA ALA A 540 -12.16 -26.41 10.30
C ALA A 540 -13.16 -25.28 9.97
N PRO A 541 -14.20 -25.56 9.16
CA PRO A 541 -15.27 -24.61 8.86
C PRO A 541 -16.18 -24.32 10.04
#